data_AF-A0A318K4B6-F1
#
_entry.id   AF-A0A318K4B6-F1
#
_cell.length_a   1.000
_cell.length_b   1.000
_cell.length_c   1.000
_cell.angle_alpha   90.00
_cell.angle_beta   90.00
_cell.angle_gamma   90.00
#
_symmetry.space_group_name_H-M   'P 1'
#
loop_
_entity.id
_entity.type
_entity.pdbx_description
1 polymer ?
#
loop_
_entity_poly.entity_id
_entity_poly.type
_entity_poly.pdbx_seq_one_letter_code
_entity_poly.pdbx_strand_id
1 'polypeptide(L)'
;MNERQVDLAHTVALGSIDDVDHHEVQDLLDTDDPALRAEFISEIRQTREALATLATATATPPPAALRSRLLAAIAAEEPMYRRNQ
;
A
#
# COMPACT_ATOMS: atom_id res chain seq x y z
N MET A 1 -19.79 -6.77 3.65
CA MET A 1 -19.08 -6.10 4.76
C MET A 1 -20.04 -5.26 5.62
N ASN A 2 -19.68 -5.00 6.87
CA ASN A 2 -20.35 -4.01 7.72
C ASN A 2 -19.69 -2.62 7.58
N GLU A 3 -20.35 -1.56 8.09
CA GLU A 3 -19.86 -0.17 7.98
C GLU A 3 -18.46 0.02 8.59
N ARG A 4 -18.17 -0.62 9.75
CA ARG A 4 -16.83 -0.57 10.36
C ARG A 4 -15.74 -1.13 9.46
N GLN A 5 -16.01 -2.25 8.80
CA GLN A 5 -15.06 -2.90 7.89
C GLN A 5 -14.81 -2.04 6.64
N VAL A 6 -15.82 -1.30 6.17
CA VAL A 6 -15.69 -0.34 5.07
C VAL A 6 -14.81 0.84 5.50
N ASP A 7 -15.08 1.43 6.67
CA ASP A 7 -14.27 2.51 7.22
C ASP A 7 -12.81 2.09 7.40
N LEU A 8 -12.58 0.88 7.94
CA LEU A 8 -11.26 0.31 8.10
C LEU A 8 -10.55 0.13 6.74
N ALA A 9 -11.26 -0.36 5.71
CA ALA A 9 -10.69 -0.50 4.36
C ALA A 9 -10.22 0.84 3.78
N HIS A 10 -10.96 1.93 4.02
CA HIS A 10 -10.57 3.27 3.60
C HIS A 10 -9.36 3.79 4.40
N THR A 11 -9.34 3.61 5.72
CA THR A 11 -8.19 3.96 6.58
C THR A 11 -6.93 3.22 6.16
N VAL A 12 -7.04 1.93 5.84
CA VAL A 12 -5.98 1.09 5.26
C VAL A 12 -5.49 1.64 3.93
N ALA A 13 -6.41 1.99 3.04
CA ALA A 13 -6.05 2.51 1.73
C ALA A 13 -5.33 3.87 1.80
N LEU A 14 -5.67 4.71 2.79
CA LEU A 14 -5.03 5.99 3.05
C LEU A 14 -3.65 5.88 3.73
N GLY A 15 -3.32 4.70 4.27
CA GLY A 15 -2.09 4.50 5.04
C GLY A 15 -2.14 5.13 6.42
N SER A 16 -3.34 5.36 6.96
CA SER A 16 -3.59 6.04 8.24
C SER A 16 -3.97 5.05 9.37
N ILE A 17 -3.57 3.79 9.24
CA ILE A 17 -3.83 2.74 10.24
C ILE A 17 -3.05 3.04 11.53
N ASP A 18 -3.71 2.90 12.68
CA ASP A 18 -3.07 2.79 13.98
C ASP A 18 -2.86 1.33 14.41
N ASP A 19 -2.15 1.11 15.53
CA ASP A 19 -1.84 -0.25 16.00
C ASP A 19 -3.09 -1.08 16.35
N VAL A 20 -4.21 -0.44 16.70
CA VAL A 20 -5.49 -1.11 17.03
C VAL A 20 -6.16 -1.58 15.74
N ASP A 21 -6.20 -0.71 14.74
CA ASP A 21 -6.71 -1.01 13.40
C ASP A 21 -5.88 -2.11 12.72
N HIS A 22 -4.57 -2.21 13.02
CA HIS A 22 -3.71 -3.27 12.50
C HIS A 22 -4.16 -4.67 12.90
N HIS A 23 -4.63 -4.86 14.13
CA HIS A 23 -5.11 -6.16 14.60
C HIS A 23 -6.44 -6.54 13.94
N GLU A 24 -7.36 -5.57 13.81
CA GLU A 24 -8.66 -5.80 13.17
C GLU A 24 -8.51 -6.13 11.68
N VAL A 25 -7.55 -5.50 10.98
CA VAL A 25 -7.20 -5.85 9.60
C VAL A 25 -6.66 -7.28 9.53
N GLN A 26 -5.79 -7.68 10.45
CA GLN A 26 -5.21 -9.02 10.44
C GLN A 26 -6.29 -10.09 10.68
N ASP A 27 -7.19 -9.88 11.65
CA ASP A 27 -8.32 -10.77 11.91
C ASP A 27 -9.23 -10.92 10.68
N LEU A 28 -9.42 -9.83 9.93
CA LEU A 28 -10.22 -9.84 8.71
C LEU A 28 -9.53 -10.56 7.54
N LEU A 29 -8.20 -10.52 7.47
CA LEU A 29 -7.42 -11.26 6.47
C LEU A 29 -7.36 -12.75 6.82
N ASP A 30 -7.34 -13.09 8.11
CA ASP A 30 -7.27 -14.46 8.61
C ASP A 30 -8.65 -15.13 8.76
N THR A 31 -9.73 -14.41 8.45
CA THR A 31 -11.09 -14.97 8.48
C THR A 31 -11.26 -16.18 7.56
N ASP A 32 -12.07 -17.15 8.01
CA ASP A 32 -12.46 -18.32 7.23
C ASP A 32 -13.50 -18.00 6.14
N ASP A 33 -13.99 -16.76 6.06
CA ASP A 33 -14.88 -16.29 5.00
C ASP A 33 -14.08 -15.66 3.82
N PRO A 34 -13.82 -16.42 2.73
CA PRO A 34 -13.08 -15.90 1.60
C PRO A 34 -13.84 -14.80 0.83
N ALA A 35 -15.17 -14.77 0.90
CA ALA A 35 -15.97 -13.76 0.21
C ALA A 35 -15.84 -12.41 0.92
N LEU A 36 -15.93 -12.40 2.25
CA LEU A 36 -15.71 -11.21 3.06
C LEU A 36 -14.31 -10.63 2.87
N ARG A 37 -13.27 -11.50 2.87
CA ARG A 37 -11.90 -11.07 2.61
C ARG A 37 -11.73 -10.46 1.22
N ALA A 38 -12.34 -11.08 0.20
CA ALA A 38 -12.27 -10.58 -1.17
C ALA A 38 -12.96 -9.22 -1.31
N GLU A 39 -14.11 -9.04 -0.66
CA GLU A 39 -14.85 -7.77 -0.62
C GLU A 39 -13.99 -6.66 0.00
N PHE A 40 -13.36 -6.94 1.15
CA PHE A 40 -12.47 -5.99 1.84
C PHE A 40 -11.27 -5.57 1.00
N ILE A 41 -10.59 -6.53 0.38
CA ILE A 41 -9.46 -6.26 -0.52
C ILE A 41 -9.92 -5.43 -1.74
N SER A 42 -11.12 -5.71 -2.27
CA SER A 42 -11.69 -4.93 -3.37
C SER A 42 -11.89 -3.47 -2.98
N GLU A 43 -12.31 -3.20 -1.75
CA GLU A 43 -12.58 -1.84 -1.28
C GLU A 43 -11.31 -1.04 -1.01
N ILE A 44 -10.28 -1.69 -0.46
CA ILE A 44 -8.93 -1.12 -0.39
C ILE A 44 -8.42 -0.76 -1.80
N ARG A 45 -8.59 -1.68 -2.75
CA ARG A 45 -8.12 -1.49 -4.13
C ARG A 45 -8.82 -0.31 -4.81
N GLN A 46 -10.15 -0.25 -4.75
CA GLN A 46 -10.92 0.86 -5.33
C GLN A 46 -10.52 2.21 -4.75
N THR A 47 -10.34 2.27 -3.43
CA THR A 47 -9.87 3.50 -2.78
C THR A 47 -8.48 3.90 -3.26
N ARG A 48 -7.55 2.94 -3.37
CA ARG A 48 -6.19 3.20 -3.90
C ARG A 48 -6.20 3.64 -5.36
N GLU A 49 -7.09 3.12 -6.19
CA GLU A 49 -7.25 3.54 -7.59
C GLU A 49 -7.72 5.00 -7.69
N ALA A 50 -8.66 5.40 -6.82
CA ALA A 50 -9.10 6.80 -6.72
C ALA A 50 -7.93 7.71 -6.26
N LEU A 51 -7.17 7.28 -5.25
CA LEU A 51 -5.99 8.01 -4.77
C LEU A 51 -4.88 8.11 -5.82
N ALA A 52 -4.67 7.08 -6.65
CA ALA A 52 -3.71 7.13 -7.74
C ALA A 52 -4.09 8.17 -8.81
N THR A 53 -5.40 8.27 -9.10
CA THR A 53 -5.94 9.31 -9.97
C THR A 53 -5.71 10.71 -9.37
N LEU A 54 -5.99 10.87 -8.08
CA LEU A 54 -5.74 12.11 -7.35
C LEU A 54 -4.26 12.50 -7.34
N ALA A 55 -3.37 11.54 -7.09
CA ALA A 55 -1.92 11.75 -7.05
C ALA A 55 -1.37 12.28 -8.38
N THR A 56 -1.95 11.84 -9.50
CA THR A 56 -1.61 12.37 -10.82
C THR A 56 -1.99 13.84 -10.96
N ALA A 57 -3.16 14.23 -10.44
CA ALA A 57 -3.64 15.60 -10.48
C ALA A 57 -2.87 16.55 -9.53
N THR A 58 -2.32 16.03 -8.43
CA THR A 58 -1.61 16.82 -7.40
C THR A 58 -0.09 16.71 -7.50
N ALA A 59 0.43 16.08 -8.56
CA ALA A 59 1.85 15.84 -8.74
C ALA A 59 2.66 17.14 -8.76
N THR A 60 3.75 17.17 -8.00
CA THR A 60 4.74 18.26 -8.03
C THR A 60 6.09 17.71 -8.50
N PRO A 61 6.84 18.48 -9.33
CA PRO A 61 8.11 18.02 -9.84
C PRO A 61 9.13 17.85 -8.69
N PRO A 62 9.84 16.71 -8.60
CA PRO A 62 10.85 16.51 -7.57
C PRO A 62 12.12 17.33 -7.85
N PRO A 63 12.99 17.55 -6.85
CA PRO A 63 14.29 18.18 -7.05
C PRO A 63 15.14 17.43 -8.09
N ALA A 64 15.77 18.15 -9.03
CA ALA A 64 16.50 17.55 -10.15
C ALA A 64 17.60 16.56 -9.72
N ALA A 65 18.27 16.82 -8.58
CA ALA A 65 19.31 15.96 -8.04
C ALA A 65 18.78 14.63 -7.46
N LEU A 66 17.48 14.51 -7.19
CA LEU A 66 16.89 13.32 -6.55
C LEU A 66 17.08 12.09 -7.43
N ARG A 67 16.87 12.22 -8.74
CA ARG A 67 17.02 11.11 -9.70
C ARG A 67 18.43 10.54 -9.67
N SER A 68 19.46 11.39 -9.74
CA SER A 68 20.85 10.95 -9.73
C SER A 68 21.23 10.28 -8.41
N ARG A 69 20.76 10.82 -7.27
CA ARG A 69 20.98 10.22 -5.95
C ARG A 69 20.34 8.84 -5.82
N LEU A 70 19.11 8.68 -6.29
CA LEU A 70 18.40 7.41 -6.26
C LEU A 70 19.10 6.34 -7.12
N LEU A 71 19.51 6.71 -8.34
CA LEU A 71 20.22 5.78 -9.23
C LEU A 71 21.59 5.36 -8.67
N ALA A 72 22.31 6.29 -8.01
CA ALA A 72 23.55 5.96 -7.33
C ALA A 72 23.33 4.99 -6.15
N ALA A 73 22.26 5.16 -5.38
CA ALA A 73 21.91 4.27 -4.28
C ALA A 73 21.61 2.84 -4.76
N ILE A 74 20.80 2.70 -5.82
CA ILE A 74 20.47 1.40 -6.43
C ILE A 74 21.74 0.71 -6.97
N ALA A 75 22.66 1.46 -7.59
CA ALA A 75 23.91 0.91 -8.09
C ALA A 75 24.87 0.47 -6.97
N ALA A 76 24.81 1.12 -5.80
CA ALA A 76 25.60 0.76 -4.63
C ALA A 76 25.03 -0.47 -3.88
N GLU A 77 23.73 -0.73 -4.01
CA GLU A 77 23.02 -1.90 -3.44
C GLU A 77 23.30 -3.23 -4.19
N GLU A 78 24.48 -3.37 -4.81
CA GLU A 78 24.92 -4.49 -5.65
C GLU A 78 24.11 -5.79 -5.42
N PRO A 79 23.38 -6.31 -6.44
CA PRO A 79 22.36 -7.33 -6.22
C PRO A 79 22.98 -8.54 -5.54
N MET A 80 22.48 -8.88 -4.35
CA MET A 80 22.89 -10.03 -3.54
C MET A 80 22.64 -11.39 -4.23
N TYR A 81 22.28 -11.39 -5.52
CA TYR A 81 21.96 -12.57 -6.32
C TYR A 81 23.16 -13.16 -7.09
N ARG A 82 24.40 -12.70 -6.89
CA ARG A 82 25.59 -13.24 -7.62
C ARG A 82 26.55 -14.09 -6.78
N ARG A 83 26.07 -14.72 -5.71
CA ARG A 83 26.92 -15.56 -4.83
C ARG A 83 26.40 -17.00 -4.75
N ASN A 84 26.29 -17.67 -5.89
CA ASN A 84 26.10 -19.13 -6.04
C ASN A 84 26.48 -19.58 -7.47
N GLN A 85 27.69 -19.27 -7.93
CA GLN A 85 28.35 -19.99 -9.03
C GLN A 85 29.69 -20.51 -8.52
#